data_AF-A0A3D1IWU3-F1
#
_entry.id   AF-A0A3D1IWU3-F1
#
_cell.length_a   1.000
_cell.length_b   1.000
_cell.length_c   1.000
_cell.angle_alpha   90.00
_cell.angle_beta   90.00
_cell.angle_gamma   90.00
#
_symmetry.space_group_name_H-M   'P 1'
#
loop_
_entity.id
_entity.type
_entity.pdbx_description
1 polymer ?
#
loop_
_entity_poly.entity_id
_entity_poly.type
_entity_poly.pdbx_seq_one_letter_code
_entity_poly.pdbx_strand_id
1 'polypeptide(L)'
;CALGLATPTSIMVGTGVAARYGILIKDAEALETAHAVSVVAFDKTGTLTEGKPAVVAVEGATLPEQEVLALARALQQFSDHPLAKAVEAEASRRGADLRPARNAKALPGRGVQAEVG
;
A
#
# COMPACT_ATOMS: atom_id res chain seq x y z
N CYS A 1 -40.10 15.43 29.89
CA CYS A 1 -38.95 16.30 29.56
C CYS A 1 -38.20 15.71 28.35
N ALA A 2 -38.08 16.44 27.24
CA ALA A 2 -37.43 15.97 26.00
C ALA A 2 -35.89 15.93 26.07
N LEU A 3 -35.30 16.55 27.11
CA LEU A 3 -33.86 16.74 27.25
C LEU A 3 -33.08 15.41 27.28
N GLY A 4 -33.63 14.36 27.89
CA GLY A 4 -32.97 13.05 27.99
C GLY A 4 -32.94 12.25 26.69
N LEU A 5 -33.74 12.62 25.68
CA LEU A 5 -33.79 11.95 24.38
C LEU A 5 -33.04 12.71 23.28
N ALA A 6 -32.85 14.02 23.44
CA ALA A 6 -32.20 14.85 22.43
C ALA A 6 -30.80 14.34 22.05
N THR A 7 -29.91 14.19 23.03
CA THR A 7 -28.52 13.74 22.83
C THR A 7 -28.42 12.34 22.20
N PRO A 8 -29.06 11.28 22.73
CA PRO A 8 -28.96 9.94 22.13
C PRO A 8 -29.58 9.88 20.72
N THR A 9 -30.66 10.61 20.45
CA THR A 9 -31.23 10.68 19.09
C THR A 9 -30.30 11.41 18.13
N SER A 10 -29.72 12.54 18.52
CA SER A 10 -28.75 13.28 17.70
C SER A 10 -27.50 12.46 17.40
N ILE A 11 -26.96 11.72 18.38
CA ILE A 11 -25.83 10.81 18.17
C ILE A 11 -26.21 9.69 17.20
N MET A 12 -27.35 9.02 17.42
CA MET A 12 -27.78 7.90 16.58
C MET A 12 -28.00 8.32 15.12
N VAL A 13 -28.62 9.48 14.90
CA VAL A 13 -28.80 10.03 13.56
C VAL A 13 -27.46 10.47 12.97
N GLY A 14 -26.61 11.15 13.75
CA GLY A 14 -25.31 11.65 13.31
C GLY A 14 -24.36 10.53 12.86
N THR A 15 -24.24 9.45 13.64
CA THR A 15 -23.42 8.30 13.27
C THR A 15 -24.00 7.55 12.06
N GLY A 16 -25.33 7.46 11.97
CA GLY A 16 -26.01 6.89 10.80
C GLY A 16 -25.75 7.67 9.50
N VAL A 17 -25.72 9.00 9.57
CA VAL A 17 -25.35 9.85 8.43
C VAL A 17 -23.88 9.67 8.08
N ALA A 18 -22.97 9.71 9.07
CA ALA A 18 -21.53 9.53 8.86
C ALA A 18 -21.20 8.19 8.16
N ALA A 19 -21.88 7.10 8.56
CA ALA A 19 -21.69 5.78 7.95
C ALA A 19 -22.05 5.74 6.45
N ARG A 20 -23.03 6.54 6.00
CA ARG A 20 -23.37 6.67 4.56
C ARG A 20 -22.24 7.32 3.76
N TYR A 21 -21.34 8.04 4.41
CA TYR A 21 -20.13 8.62 3.83
C TYR A 21 -18.88 7.78 4.11
N GLY A 22 -19.02 6.55 4.61
CA GLY A 22 -17.90 5.66 4.92
C GLY A 22 -17.13 6.02 6.19
N ILE A 23 -17.67 6.90 7.03
CA ILE A 23 -17.04 7.31 8.30
C ILE A 23 -17.70 6.51 9.43
N LEU A 24 -16.96 5.56 9.98
CA LEU A 24 -17.42 4.72 11.08
C LEU A 24 -16.99 5.32 12.42
N ILE A 25 -17.97 5.83 13.18
CA ILE A 25 -17.75 6.46 14.49
C ILE A 25 -18.12 5.45 15.57
N LYS A 26 -17.12 5.02 16.35
CA LYS A 26 -17.28 3.98 17.37
C LYS A 26 -17.92 4.51 18.65
N ASP A 27 -17.51 5.70 19.08
CA ASP A 27 -17.87 6.29 20.37
C ASP A 27 -18.55 7.64 20.17
N ALA A 28 -19.63 7.90 20.91
CA ALA A 28 -20.40 9.14 20.79
C ALA A 28 -19.56 10.40 21.07
N GLU A 29 -18.66 10.31 22.06
CA GLU A 29 -17.72 11.37 22.44
C GLU A 29 -16.80 11.78 21.29
N ALA A 30 -16.48 10.86 20.37
CA ALA A 30 -15.66 11.18 19.21
C ALA A 30 -16.35 12.18 18.27
N LEU A 31 -17.68 12.17 18.20
CA LEU A 31 -18.47 13.07 17.36
C LEU A 31 -18.47 14.50 17.92
N GLU A 32 -18.54 14.62 19.25
CA GLU A 32 -18.43 15.90 19.96
C GLU A 32 -17.01 16.46 19.87
N THR A 33 -15.99 15.61 20.11
CA THR A 33 -14.58 16.01 20.06
C THR A 33 -14.18 16.42 18.65
N ALA A 34 -14.62 15.69 17.62
CA ALA A 34 -14.30 15.97 16.23
C ALA A 34 -14.72 17.38 15.78
N HIS A 35 -15.82 17.92 16.33
CA HIS A 35 -16.26 19.29 16.03
C HIS A 35 -15.23 20.36 16.44
N ALA A 36 -14.48 20.13 17.51
CA ALA A 36 -13.51 21.08 18.05
C ALA A 36 -12.09 20.89 17.49
N VAL A 37 -11.86 19.89 16.64
CA VAL A 37 -10.54 19.62 16.05
C VAL A 37 -10.16 20.73 15.07
N SER A 38 -9.00 21.35 15.28
CA SER A 38 -8.44 22.39 14.39
C SER A 38 -7.21 21.91 13.60
N VAL A 39 -6.58 20.83 14.02
CA VAL A 39 -5.37 20.27 13.41
C VAL A 39 -5.52 18.77 13.29
N VAL A 40 -5.21 18.24 12.10
CA VAL A 40 -5.17 16.81 11.82
C VAL A 40 -3.76 16.41 11.42
N ALA A 41 -3.16 15.49 12.18
CA ALA A 41 -1.91 14.85 11.81
C ALA A 41 -2.23 13.50 11.15
N PHE A 42 -1.81 13.32 9.91
CA PHE A 42 -2.01 12.08 9.18
C PHE A 42 -0.77 11.20 9.33
N ASP A 43 -0.97 9.92 9.62
CA ASP A 43 0.07 8.93 9.34
C ASP A 43 0.23 8.81 7.81
N LYS A 44 1.45 8.59 7.33
CA LYS A 44 1.67 8.54 5.88
C LYS A 44 1.24 7.17 5.33
N THR A 45 1.72 6.10 5.96
CA THR A 45 1.68 4.76 5.37
C THR A 45 0.31 4.12 5.59
N GLY A 46 -0.44 3.85 4.52
CA GLY A 46 -1.77 3.23 4.62
C GLY A 46 -2.90 4.22 4.95
N THR A 47 -2.59 5.51 5.13
CA THR A 47 -3.58 6.60 5.19
C THR A 47 -3.42 7.55 4.01
N LEU A 48 -2.24 8.17 3.83
CA LEU A 48 -1.95 9.02 2.67
C LEU A 48 -1.46 8.23 1.45
N THR A 49 -0.94 7.02 1.67
CA THR A 49 -0.44 6.15 0.61
C THR A 49 -1.24 4.86 0.53
N GLU A 50 -1.27 4.25 -0.65
CA GLU A 50 -2.02 3.01 -0.91
C GLU A 50 -1.44 1.76 -0.22
N GLY A 51 -0.28 1.87 0.44
CA GLY A 51 0.40 0.73 1.07
C GLY A 51 0.93 -0.31 0.07
N LYS A 52 0.92 0.00 -1.24
CA LYS A 52 1.39 -0.87 -2.33
C LYS A 52 2.64 -0.24 -2.95
N PRO A 53 3.82 -0.89 -2.85
CA PRO A 53 5.02 -0.38 -3.50
C PRO A 53 4.87 -0.48 -5.03
N ALA A 54 5.44 0.49 -5.74
CA ALA A 54 5.50 0.53 -7.19
C ALA A 54 6.91 0.94 -7.64
N VAL A 55 7.36 0.43 -8.78
CA VAL A 55 8.62 0.85 -9.40
C VAL A 55 8.37 2.20 -10.08
N VAL A 56 9.06 3.24 -9.60
CA VAL A 56 8.91 4.61 -10.13
C VAL A 56 9.96 4.96 -11.18
N ALA A 57 11.12 4.31 -11.13
CA ALA A 57 12.23 4.49 -12.06
C ALA A 57 13.05 3.21 -12.16
N VAL A 58 13.66 2.98 -13.32
CA VAL A 58 14.64 1.91 -13.55
C VAL A 58 15.85 2.60 -14.15
N GLU A 59 17.01 2.47 -13.51
CA GLU A 59 18.24 3.11 -13.95
C GLU A 59 19.33 2.05 -14.05
N GLY A 60 19.91 1.91 -15.24
CA GLY A 60 21.05 1.03 -15.45
C GLY A 60 22.34 1.82 -15.54
N ALA A 61 23.39 1.35 -14.86
CA ALA A 61 24.71 2.00 -14.92
C ALA A 61 25.34 1.83 -16.32
N THR A 62 25.35 0.59 -16.83
CA THR A 62 25.89 0.23 -18.14
C THR A 62 24.91 -0.54 -19.01
N LEU A 63 23.85 -1.07 -18.40
CA LEU A 63 22.81 -1.85 -19.07
C LEU A 63 21.62 -0.95 -19.43
N PRO A 64 20.95 -1.18 -20.56
CA PRO A 64 19.67 -0.54 -20.85
C PRO A 64 18.63 -0.86 -19.77
N GLU A 65 17.69 0.07 -19.51
CA GLU A 65 16.64 -0.12 -18.49
C GLU A 65 15.86 -1.43 -18.67
N GLN A 66 15.55 -1.79 -19.91
CA GLN A 66 14.80 -3.02 -20.22
C GLN A 66 15.57 -4.28 -19.81
N GLU A 67 16.89 -4.27 -19.94
CA GLU A 67 17.73 -5.39 -19.54
C GLU A 67 17.86 -5.48 -18.02
N VAL A 68 18.01 -4.34 -17.33
CA VAL A 68 17.96 -4.28 -15.86
C VAL A 68 16.64 -4.85 -15.36
N LEU A 69 15.53 -4.44 -15.96
CA LEU A 69 14.21 -4.89 -15.57
C LEU A 69 13.98 -6.38 -15.85
N ALA A 70 14.46 -6.90 -16.99
CA ALA A 70 14.39 -8.33 -17.31
C ALA A 70 15.21 -9.20 -16.34
N LEU A 71 16.42 -8.76 -15.98
CA LEU A 71 17.24 -9.43 -14.96
C LEU A 71 16.56 -9.38 -13.59
N ALA A 72 16.08 -8.21 -13.16
CA ALA A 72 15.37 -8.06 -11.90
C ALA A 72 14.12 -8.95 -11.84
N ARG A 73 13.33 -8.99 -12.92
CA ARG A 73 12.16 -9.88 -13.06
C ARG A 73 12.53 -11.35 -12.84
N ALA A 74 13.60 -11.81 -13.49
CA ALA A 74 14.06 -13.20 -13.39
C ALA A 74 14.49 -13.60 -11.97
N LEU A 75 15.05 -12.68 -11.19
CA LEU A 75 15.38 -12.93 -9.78
C LEU A 75 14.12 -12.89 -8.89
N GLN A 76 13.25 -11.92 -9.12
CA GLN A 76 12.13 -11.62 -8.22
C GLN A 76 10.97 -12.62 -8.33
N GLN A 77 10.89 -13.41 -9.41
CA GLN A 77 9.87 -14.46 -9.57
C GLN A 77 9.86 -15.53 -8.45
N PHE A 78 10.93 -15.63 -7.66
CA PHE A 78 11.04 -16.58 -6.54
C PHE A 78 10.75 -15.97 -5.16
N SER A 79 10.27 -14.72 -5.09
CA SER A 79 10.04 -14.01 -3.84
C SER A 79 8.59 -13.54 -3.69
N ASP A 80 8.00 -13.84 -2.54
CA ASP A 80 6.67 -13.34 -2.17
C ASP A 80 6.68 -11.92 -1.58
N HIS A 81 7.85 -11.29 -1.48
CA HIS A 81 8.00 -9.98 -0.88
C HIS A 81 7.23 -8.90 -1.67
N PRO A 82 6.56 -7.92 -1.02
CA PRO A 82 5.81 -6.87 -1.71
C PRO A 82 6.61 -6.12 -2.80
N LEU A 83 7.91 -5.92 -2.57
CA LEU A 83 8.80 -5.31 -3.57
C LEU A 83 9.04 -6.19 -4.80
N ALA A 84 9.07 -7.52 -4.65
CA ALA A 84 9.19 -8.44 -5.77
C ALA A 84 7.94 -8.37 -6.66
N LYS A 85 6.76 -8.30 -6.04
CA LYS A 85 5.48 -8.10 -6.74
C LYS A 85 5.44 -6.77 -7.50
N ALA A 86 6.00 -5.71 -6.93
CA ALA A 86 6.12 -4.41 -7.62
C ALA A 86 7.01 -4.50 -8.88
N VAL A 87 8.13 -5.22 -8.80
CA VAL A 87 9.01 -5.45 -9.96
C VAL A 87 8.32 -6.31 -11.01
N GLU A 88 7.64 -7.39 -10.63
CA GLU A 88 6.92 -8.25 -11.57
C GLU A 88 5.78 -7.51 -12.28
N ALA A 89 5.04 -6.68 -11.55
CA ALA A 89 3.99 -5.84 -12.13
C ALA A 89 4.56 -4.85 -13.15
N GLU A 90 5.66 -4.17 -12.83
CA GLU A 90 6.29 -3.21 -13.73
C GLU A 90 6.92 -3.90 -14.96
N ALA A 91 7.60 -5.02 -14.75
CA ALA A 91 8.21 -5.80 -15.82
C ALA A 91 7.15 -6.35 -16.78
N SER A 92 6.03 -6.85 -16.25
CA SER A 92 4.88 -7.26 -17.06
C SER A 92 4.28 -6.08 -17.84
N ARG A 93 4.11 -4.92 -17.19
CA ARG A 93 3.57 -3.70 -17.82
C ARG A 93 4.45 -3.18 -18.96
N ARG A 94 5.78 -3.26 -18.83
CA ARG A 94 6.74 -2.85 -19.87
C ARG A 94 7.10 -3.96 -20.87
N GLY A 95 6.48 -5.14 -20.76
CA GLY A 95 6.79 -6.29 -21.62
C GLY A 95 8.26 -6.72 -21.55
N ALA A 96 8.89 -6.62 -20.37
CA ALA A 96 10.26 -7.08 -20.18
C ALA A 96 10.31 -8.62 -20.14
N ASP A 97 11.26 -9.21 -20.85
CA ASP A 97 11.36 -10.66 -20.98
C ASP A 97 11.56 -11.35 -19.61
N LEU A 98 10.81 -12.43 -19.39
CA LEU A 98 11.06 -13.32 -18.28
C LEU A 98 12.18 -14.28 -18.64
N ARG A 99 13.40 -13.99 -18.17
CA ARG A 99 14.56 -14.85 -18.39
C ARG A 99 14.50 -16.08 -17.47
N PRO A 100 14.89 -17.27 -17.94
CA PRO A 100 15.03 -18.42 -17.08
C PRO A 100 16.09 -18.14 -16.01
N ALA A 101 15.80 -18.57 -14.78
CA ALA A 101 16.71 -18.43 -13.66
C ALA A 101 16.70 -19.72 -12.83
N ARG A 102 17.86 -20.08 -12.29
CA ARG A 102 18.10 -21.33 -11.56
C ARG A 102 18.81 -21.04 -10.24
N ASN A 103 18.86 -22.06 -9.38
CA ASN A 103 19.57 -22.01 -8.09
C ASN A 103 19.16 -20.81 -7.22
N ALA A 104 17.86 -20.44 -7.29
CA ALA A 104 17.33 -19.29 -6.56
C ALA A 104 17.39 -19.52 -5.05
N LYS A 105 17.88 -18.51 -4.32
CA LYS A 105 18.02 -18.53 -2.86
C LYS A 105 17.63 -17.19 -2.27
N ALA A 106 16.75 -17.22 -1.27
CA ALA A 106 16.50 -16.07 -0.41
C ALA A 106 17.70 -15.86 0.54
N LEU A 107 18.20 -14.63 0.59
CA LEU A 107 19.26 -14.19 1.49
C LEU A 107 18.63 -13.25 2.54
N PRO A 108 18.40 -13.71 3.79
CA PRO A 108 17.79 -12.90 4.83
C PRO A 108 18.50 -11.55 5.02
N GLY A 109 17.74 -10.46 4.96
CA GLY A 109 18.27 -9.08 5.07
C GLY A 109 19.08 -8.60 3.87
N ARG A 110 19.24 -9.39 2.80
CA ARG A 110 20.08 -9.08 1.63
C ARG A 110 19.38 -9.24 0.27
N GLY A 111 18.20 -9.84 0.23
CA GLY A 111 17.39 -9.99 -0.99
C GLY A 111 17.40 -11.42 -1.53
N VAL A 112 17.52 -11.56 -2.84
CA VAL A 112 17.46 -12.85 -3.56
C VAL A 112 18.66 -12.96 -4.48
N GLN A 113 19.18 -14.18 -4.62
CA GLN A 113 20.22 -14.51 -5.59
C GLN A 113 19.74 -15.66 -6.47
N ALA A 114 20.03 -15.60 -7.77
CA ALA A 114 19.81 -16.68 -8.72
C ALA A 114 20.83 -16.57 -9.86
N GLU A 115 21.00 -17.66 -10.60
CA GLU A 115 21.77 -17.69 -11.85
C GLU A 115 20.80 -17.48 -13.01
N VAL A 116 21.02 -16.42 -13.81
CA VAL A 116 20.17 -16.06 -14.96
C VAL A 116 20.92 -16.36 -16.25
N GLY A 117 20.37 -17.23 -17.09
CA GLY A 117 21.01 -17.73 -18.32
C GLY A 117 20.13 -18.71 -19.08
#